data_AF-A0A7L3QTG2-F1
#
_entry.id   AF-A0A7L3QTG2-F1
#
_cell.length_a   1.000
_cell.length_b   1.000
_cell.length_c   1.000
_cell.angle_alpha   90.00
_cell.angle_beta   90.00
_cell.angle_gamma   90.00
#
_symmetry.space_group_name_H-M   'P 1'
#
loop_
_entity.id
_entity.type
_entity.pdbx_description
1 polymer ?
#
loop_
_entity_poly.entity_id
_entity_poly.type
_entity_poly.pdbx_seq_one_letter_code
_entity_poly.pdbx_strand_id
1 'polypeptide(L)'
;TTAAALGHFTVNFTITNLPYSSDLENPDSAKFRSTRRVMNSLLDRLLKESSIGPVFQGCETTDFRYGPGSHRDETRVDAVCTYSK
;
A
#
# COMPACT_ATOMS: atom_id res chain seq x y z
N THR A 1 -32.21 1.41 -5.76
CA THR A 1 -30.84 0.90 -5.82
C THR A 1 -30.23 1.06 -4.45
N THR A 2 -30.11 -0.02 -3.68
CA THR A 2 -29.47 0.00 -2.36
C THR A 2 -27.98 0.27 -2.56
N ALA A 3 -27.42 1.29 -1.90
CA ALA A 3 -25.99 1.54 -1.97
C ALA A 3 -25.25 0.31 -1.41
N ALA A 4 -24.31 -0.24 -2.19
CA ALA A 4 -23.50 -1.37 -1.74
C ALA A 4 -22.71 -0.98 -0.48
N ALA A 5 -22.76 -1.81 0.55
CA ALA A 5 -21.98 -1.57 1.77
C ALA A 5 -20.49 -1.79 1.47
N LEU A 6 -19.62 -0.88 1.92
CA LEU A 6 -18.18 -1.02 1.75
C LEU A 6 -17.55 -1.76 2.94
N GLY A 7 -16.50 -2.52 2.64
CA GLY A 7 -15.62 -3.15 3.62
C GLY A 7 -14.16 -2.73 3.40
N HIS A 8 -13.35 -2.87 4.44
CA HIS A 8 -11.92 -2.58 4.40
C HIS A 8 -11.10 -3.75 4.92
N PHE A 9 -9.93 -3.95 4.33
CA PHE A 9 -8.91 -4.87 4.83
C PHE A 9 -7.53 -4.23 4.72
N THR A 10 -6.62 -4.63 5.59
CA THR A 10 -5.24 -4.12 5.60
C THR A 10 -4.31 -5.10 4.91
N VAL A 11 -3.39 -4.57 4.12
CA VAL A 11 -2.28 -5.31 3.52
C VAL A 11 -0.99 -4.76 4.08
N ASN A 12 -0.17 -5.64 4.67
CA ASN A 12 1.14 -5.30 5.20
C ASN A 12 2.18 -6.19 4.52
N PHE A 13 3.23 -5.60 3.97
CA PHE A 13 4.32 -6.36 3.34
C PHE A 13 5.65 -5.61 3.50
N THR A 14 6.75 -6.32 3.28
CA THR A 14 8.11 -5.73 3.29
C THR A 14 8.66 -5.75 1.88
N ILE A 15 9.18 -4.61 1.45
CA ILE A 15 9.94 -4.48 0.21
C ILE A 15 11.41 -4.56 0.57
N THR A 16 12.07 -5.63 0.12
CA THR A 16 13.48 -5.92 0.44
C THR A 16 14.49 -5.17 -0.43
N ASN A 17 14.01 -4.53 -1.52
CA ASN A 17 14.83 -3.76 -2.46
C ASN A 17 14.50 -2.26 -2.45
N LEU A 18 13.94 -1.76 -1.34
CA LEU A 18 13.65 -0.35 -1.12
C LEU A 18 14.28 0.10 0.19
N PRO A 19 15.45 0.75 0.14
CA PRO A 19 16.11 1.25 1.34
C PRO A 19 15.29 2.31 2.05
N TYR A 20 15.12 2.11 3.36
CA TYR A 20 14.43 3.07 4.21
C TYR A 20 15.27 4.33 4.40
N SER A 21 14.61 5.49 4.43
CA SER A 21 15.24 6.81 4.59
C SER A 21 14.28 7.75 5.30
N SER A 22 14.79 8.80 5.95
CA SER A 22 13.96 9.83 6.59
C SER A 22 12.95 10.49 5.64
N ASP A 23 13.23 10.53 4.34
CA ASP A 23 12.26 11.01 3.36
C ASP A 23 11.03 10.10 3.24
N LEU A 24 11.19 8.78 3.44
CA LEU A 24 10.07 7.83 3.48
C LEU A 24 9.31 7.88 4.81
N GLU A 25 9.86 8.53 5.83
CA GLU A 25 9.16 8.81 7.10
C GLU A 25 8.30 10.08 7.01
N ASN A 26 8.66 11.01 6.11
CA ASN A 26 8.01 12.30 5.97
C ASN A 26 6.95 12.28 4.84
N PRO A 27 5.64 12.35 5.17
CA PRO A 27 4.55 12.33 4.18
C PRO A 27 4.61 13.45 3.14
N ASP A 28 5.22 14.58 3.50
CA ASP A 28 5.34 15.76 2.62
C ASP A 28 6.53 15.67 1.66
N SER A 29 7.44 14.70 1.86
CA SER A 29 8.60 14.55 1.01
C SER A 29 8.20 14.12 -0.41
N ALA A 30 8.99 14.57 -1.39
CA ALA A 30 8.79 14.13 -2.78
C ALA A 30 8.96 12.61 -2.91
N LYS A 31 9.89 12.01 -2.16
CA LYS A 31 10.14 10.57 -2.19
C LYS A 31 8.92 9.80 -1.68
N PHE A 32 8.40 10.13 -0.49
CA PHE A 32 7.19 9.52 0.05
C PHE A 32 6.03 9.59 -0.93
N ARG A 33 5.72 10.79 -1.44
CA ARG A 33 4.61 10.99 -2.38
C ARG A 33 4.79 10.18 -3.66
N SER A 34 6.01 10.10 -4.19
CA SER A 34 6.31 9.31 -5.38
C SER A 34 6.16 7.80 -5.12
N THR A 35 6.74 7.29 -4.03
CA THR A 35 6.68 5.88 -3.64
C THR A 35 5.24 5.46 -3.34
N ARG A 36 4.45 6.30 -2.64
CA ARG A 36 3.02 6.06 -2.38
C ARG A 36 2.23 5.89 -3.67
N ARG A 37 2.43 6.76 -4.66
CA ARG A 37 1.75 6.66 -5.96
C ARG A 37 2.10 5.37 -6.69
N VAL A 38 3.38 4.99 -6.69
CA VAL A 38 3.82 3.73 -7.30
C VAL A 38 3.19 2.53 -6.59
N MET A 39 3.21 2.50 -5.24
CA MET A 39 2.64 1.39 -4.48
C MET A 39 1.14 1.26 -4.67
N ASN A 40 0.38 2.37 -4.62
CA ASN A 40 -1.06 2.34 -4.89
C ASN A 40 -1.33 1.73 -6.28
N SER A 41 -0.60 2.18 -7.31
CA SER A 41 -0.79 1.66 -8.67
C SER A 41 -0.48 0.16 -8.79
N LEU A 42 0.55 -0.32 -8.10
CA LEU A 42 0.94 -1.73 -8.13
C LEU A 42 -0.08 -2.60 -7.37
N LEU A 43 -0.49 -2.19 -6.18
CA LEU A 43 -1.48 -2.89 -5.37
C LEU A 43 -2.84 -2.94 -6.08
N ASP A 44 -3.26 -1.82 -6.67
CA ASP A 44 -4.51 -1.75 -7.42
C ASP A 44 -4.50 -2.73 -8.60
N ARG A 45 -3.41 -2.76 -9.37
CA ARG A 45 -3.29 -3.69 -10.49
C ARG A 45 -3.31 -5.15 -10.02
N LEU A 46 -2.49 -5.46 -9.02
CA LEU A 46 -2.35 -6.83 -8.50
C LEU A 46 -3.67 -7.35 -7.94
N LEU A 47 -4.41 -6.53 -7.19
CA LEU A 47 -5.67 -6.97 -6.57
C LEU A 47 -6.81 -7.01 -7.58
N LYS A 48 -6.83 -6.14 -8.60
CA LYS A 48 -7.78 -6.24 -9.72
C LYS A 48 -7.61 -7.52 -10.52
N GLU A 49 -6.38 -8.01 -10.66
CA GLU A 49 -6.06 -9.27 -11.34
C GLU A 49 -6.22 -10.50 -10.42
N SER A 50 -6.56 -10.31 -9.14
CA SER A 50 -6.75 -11.40 -8.16
C SER A 50 -8.21 -11.86 -8.05
N SER A 51 -8.46 -12.87 -7.22
CA SER A 51 -9.81 -13.38 -6.94
C SER A 51 -10.77 -12.35 -6.33
N ILE A 52 -10.27 -11.29 -5.69
CA ILE A 52 -11.12 -10.20 -5.15
C ILE A 52 -11.46 -9.12 -6.19
N GLY A 53 -10.82 -9.16 -7.37
CA GLY A 53 -10.95 -8.16 -8.43
C GLY A 53 -12.38 -7.72 -8.74
N PRO A 54 -13.38 -8.63 -8.84
CA PRO A 54 -14.76 -8.25 -9.13
C PRO A 54 -15.43 -7.31 -8.12
N VAL A 55 -14.98 -7.32 -6.86
CA VAL A 55 -15.55 -6.49 -5.78
C VAL A 55 -14.56 -5.46 -5.24
N PHE A 56 -13.31 -5.47 -5.72
CA PHE A 56 -12.25 -4.59 -5.26
C PHE A 56 -12.44 -3.15 -5.77
N GLN A 57 -12.30 -2.17 -4.87
CA GLN A 57 -12.49 -0.74 -5.17
C GLN A 57 -11.19 0.04 -5.27
N GLY A 58 -10.14 -0.36 -4.54
CA GLY A 58 -8.84 0.30 -4.55
C GLY A 58 -8.08 0.16 -3.23
N CYS A 59 -6.78 0.45 -3.26
CA CYS A 59 -5.93 0.54 -2.08
C CYS A 59 -5.30 1.93 -1.92
N GLU A 60 -5.08 2.27 -0.66
CA GLU A 60 -4.28 3.42 -0.27
C GLU A 60 -3.15 2.97 0.65
N THR A 61 -1.91 3.12 0.19
CA THR A 61 -0.72 3.01 1.04
C THR A 61 -0.73 4.15 2.05
N THR A 62 -0.79 3.78 3.33
CA THR A 62 -0.89 4.72 4.45
C THR A 62 0.47 5.09 5.00
N ASP A 63 1.43 4.17 5.00
CA ASP A 63 2.72 4.39 5.67
C ASP A 63 3.88 3.58 5.07
N PHE A 64 5.09 4.09 5.24
CA PHE A 64 6.36 3.42 4.98
C PHE A 64 7.17 3.40 6.28
N ARG A 65 7.48 2.20 6.76
CA ARG A 65 8.17 2.02 8.04
C ARG A 65 9.48 1.27 7.88
N TYR A 66 10.34 1.40 8.87
CA TYR A 66 11.55 0.60 8.97
C TYR A 66 11.21 -0.89 8.95
N GLY A 67 11.87 -1.65 8.07
CA GLY A 67 11.67 -3.09 7.93
C GLY A 67 12.15 -3.86 9.17
N PRO A 68 11.67 -5.10 9.41
CA PRO A 68 12.12 -5.92 10.52
C PRO A 68 13.57 -6.42 10.37
N GLY A 69 14.17 -6.32 9.17
CA GLY A 69 15.55 -6.69 8.92
C GLY A 69 16.57 -5.74 9.57
N SER A 70 17.72 -6.30 9.94
CA SER A 70 18.91 -5.54 10.36
C SER A 70 19.54 -4.72 9.22
N HIS A 71 19.06 -4.90 7.99
CA HIS A 71 19.54 -4.21 6.80
C HIS A 71 18.68 -2.98 6.53
N ARG A 72 19.33 -1.81 6.38
CA ARG A 72 18.68 -0.53 6.00
C ARG A 72 18.06 -0.54 4.59
N ASP A 73 18.10 -1.68 3.90
CA ASP A 73 17.65 -1.87 2.52
C ASP A 73 16.18 -2.31 2.42
N GLU A 74 15.50 -2.47 3.56
CA GLU A 74 14.11 -2.90 3.63
C GLU A 74 13.17 -1.77 4.07
N THR A 75 12.00 -1.70 3.43
CA THR A 75 10.90 -0.81 3.82
C THR A 75 9.63 -1.63 3.99
N ARG A 76 9.01 -1.55 5.16
CA ARG A 76 7.67 -2.07 5.39
C ARG A 76 6.63 -1.10 4.83
N VAL A 77 5.64 -1.63 4.13
CA VAL A 77 4.52 -0.90 3.56
C VAL A 77 3.25 -1.32 4.27
N ASP A 78 2.44 -0.33 4.67
CA ASP A 78 1.09 -0.57 5.15
C ASP A 78 0.10 0.08 4.19
N ALA A 79 -0.92 -0.67 3.79
CA ALA A 79 -1.97 -0.19 2.91
C ALA A 79 -3.34 -0.65 3.39
N VAL A 80 -4.35 0.21 3.20
CA VAL A 80 -5.76 -0.12 3.45
C VAL A 80 -6.46 -0.22 2.11
N CYS A 81 -7.16 -1.33 1.92
CA CYS A 81 -7.84 -1.68 0.68
C CYS A 81 -9.35 -1.75 0.92
N THR A 82 -10.12 -1.30 -0.06
CA THR A 82 -11.58 -1.20 0.00
C THR A 82 -12.22 -2.17 -0.99
N TYR A 83 -13.35 -2.76 -0.60
CA TYR A 83 -14.14 -3.64 -1.46
C TYR A 83 -15.64 -3.47 -1.21
N SER A 84 -16.46 -3.86 -2.18
CA SER A 84 -17.92 -3.93 -2.07
C SER A 84 -18.34 -5.25 -1.42
N LYS A 85 -19.20 -5.18 -0.41
CA LYS A 85 -19.82 -6.35 0.23
C LYS A 85 -20.98 -6.89 -0.58
#